data_AF-A0A2L2XVY5-F1
#
_entry.id   AF-A0A2L2XVY5-F1
#
_cell.length_a   1.000
_cell.length_b   1.000
_cell.length_c   1.000
_cell.angle_alpha   90.00
_cell.angle_beta   90.00
_cell.angle_gamma   90.00
#
_symmetry.space_group_name_H-M   'P 1'
#
loop_
_entity.id
_entity.type
_entity.pdbx_description
1 polymer ?
#
loop_
_entity_poly.entity_id
_entity_poly.type
_entity_poly.pdbx_seq_one_letter_code
_entity_poly.pdbx_strand_id
1 'polypeptide(L)'
;NDWVKEKSNGMIPQLLDSLDPSTVMVLLNAVYFKGFWMHRFNEDSTFQQNFYNKGLENCAKMVQMMYQKESFPYADCGTYKTLQLPY
;
A
#
# COMPACT_ATOMS: atom_id res chain seq x y z
N ASN A 1 -10.62 -20.49 1.98
CA ASN A 1 -9.51 -19.80 1.28
C ASN A 1 -9.91 -19.33 -0.11
N ASP A 2 -10.49 -20.18 -0.96
CA ASP A 2 -10.83 -19.81 -2.34
C ASP A 2 -11.69 -18.54 -2.47
N TRP A 3 -12.71 -18.39 -1.63
CA TRP A 3 -13.53 -17.18 -1.60
C TRP A 3 -12.70 -15.91 -1.35
N VAL A 4 -11.78 -15.93 -0.38
CA VAL A 4 -10.93 -14.76 -0.06
C VAL A 4 -9.97 -14.47 -1.21
N LYS A 5 -9.39 -15.51 -1.81
CA LYS A 5 -8.54 -15.39 -2.99
C LYS A 5 -9.28 -14.73 -4.14
N GLU A 6 -10.52 -15.14 -4.41
CA GLU A 6 -11.35 -14.53 -5.45
C GLU A 6 -11.69 -13.07 -5.12
N LYS A 7 -12.19 -12.80 -3.90
CA LYS A 7 -12.58 -11.43 -3.48
C LYS A 7 -11.41 -10.47 -3.35
N SER A 8 -10.19 -10.98 -3.22
CA SER A 8 -8.96 -10.18 -3.18
C SER A 8 -8.22 -10.09 -4.52
N ASN A 9 -8.82 -10.58 -5.61
CA ASN A 9 -8.16 -10.67 -6.91
C ASN A 9 -6.79 -11.38 -6.84
N GLY A 10 -6.72 -12.43 -6.02
CA GLY A 10 -5.53 -13.23 -5.79
C GLY A 10 -4.52 -12.64 -4.79
N MET A 11 -4.70 -11.41 -4.32
CA MET A 11 -3.74 -10.75 -3.42
C MET A 11 -3.69 -11.33 -2.02
N ILE A 12 -4.79 -11.95 -1.57
CA ILE A 12 -4.85 -12.71 -0.32
C ILE A 12 -5.14 -14.18 -0.70
N PRO A 13 -4.10 -14.95 -1.06
CA PRO A 13 -4.28 -16.32 -1.57
C PRO A 13 -4.78 -17.29 -0.51
N GLN A 14 -4.46 -17.03 0.77
CA GLN A 14 -4.80 -17.86 1.90
C GLN A 14 -5.06 -16.96 3.11
N LEU A 15 -6.18 -17.19 3.80
CA LEU A 15 -6.56 -16.46 5.01
C LEU A 15 -6.45 -17.35 6.25
N LEU A 16 -6.81 -18.63 6.12
CA LEU A 16 -6.82 -19.59 7.22
C LEU A 16 -5.95 -20.79 6.83
N ASP A 17 -5.02 -21.16 7.70
CA ASP A 17 -4.18 -22.35 7.49
C ASP A 17 -4.92 -23.64 7.87
N SER A 18 -5.68 -23.58 8.97
CA SER A 18 -6.55 -24.65 9.44
C SER A 18 -7.69 -24.07 10.29
N LEU A 19 -8.71 -24.88 10.55
CA LEU A 19 -9.78 -24.56 11.49
C LEU A 19 -9.86 -25.67 12.53
N ASP A 20 -10.04 -25.29 13.80
CA ASP A 20 -10.29 -26.24 14.87
C ASP A 20 -11.64 -26.95 14.61
N PRO A 21 -11.73 -28.29 14.74
CA PRO A 21 -12.98 -29.03 14.53
C PRO A 21 -14.15 -28.58 15.42
N SER A 22 -13.88 -27.93 16.55
CA SER A 22 -14.89 -27.35 17.45
C SER A 22 -15.38 -25.97 17.01
N THR A 23 -14.86 -25.40 15.92
CA THR A 23 -15.26 -24.09 15.40
C THR A 23 -16.70 -24.13 14.89
N VAL A 24 -17.60 -23.43 15.59
CA VAL A 24 -19.03 -23.40 15.24
C VAL A 24 -19.34 -22.35 14.16
N MET A 25 -18.57 -21.26 14.10
CA MET A 25 -18.82 -20.17 13.15
C MET A 25 -17.54 -19.39 12.84
N VAL A 26 -17.43 -18.94 11.58
CA VAL A 26 -16.41 -17.99 11.14
C VAL A 26 -17.11 -16.83 10.44
N LEU A 27 -16.88 -15.61 10.93
CA LEU A 27 -17.26 -14.37 10.24
C LEU A 27 -16.01 -13.77 9.61
N LEU A 28 -16.06 -13.51 8.31
CA LEU A 28 -14.91 -13.06 7.54
C LEU A 28 -15.29 -11.91 6.60
N ASN A 29 -14.32 -11.03 6.35
CA ASN A 29 -14.42 -9.91 5.43
C ASN A 29 -13.13 -9.83 4.60
N ALA A 30 -13.26 -9.55 3.31
CA ALA A 30 -12.12 -9.34 2.42
C ALA A 30 -12.34 -8.03 1.65
N VAL A 31 -11.38 -7.12 1.74
CA VAL A 31 -11.41 -5.83 1.05
C VAL A 31 -10.23 -5.74 0.11
N TYR A 32 -10.50 -5.45 -1.15
CA TYR A 32 -9.50 -5.23 -2.18
C TYR A 32 -9.81 -3.96 -2.95
N PHE A 33 -8.79 -3.14 -3.13
CA PHE A 33 -8.88 -1.89 -3.87
C PHE A 33 -7.74 -1.81 -4.88
N LYS A 34 -8.10 -1.51 -6.14
CA LYS A 34 -7.15 -1.23 -7.22
C LYS A 34 -7.58 0.05 -7.92
N GLY A 35 -7.01 1.16 -7.48
CA GLY A 35 -7.15 2.46 -8.13
C GLY A 35 -5.96 2.73 -9.04
N PHE A 36 -6.22 3.38 -10.16
CA PHE A 36 -5.16 4.07 -10.91
C PHE A 36 -5.07 5.48 -10.36
N TRP A 37 -3.89 6.07 -10.23
CA TRP A 37 -3.82 7.49 -9.92
C TRP A 37 -4.47 8.31 -11.04
N MET A 38 -5.22 9.35 -10.68
CA MET A 38 -5.75 10.33 -11.63
C MET A 38 -4.61 10.98 -12.43
N HIS A 39 -3.51 11.31 -11.74
CA HIS A 39 -2.24 11.72 -12.33
C HIS A 39 -1.18 10.63 -12.10
N ARG A 40 -0.96 9.79 -13.11
CA ARG A 40 -0.02 8.66 -13.03
C ARG A 40 1.42 9.15 -13.05
N PHE A 41 2.27 8.48 -12.27
CA PHE A 41 3.73 8.66 -12.35
C PHE A 41 4.25 8.16 -13.69
N ASN A 42 5.24 8.86 -14.24
CA ASN A 42 6.02 8.35 -15.38
C ASN A 42 7.08 7.38 -14.86
N GLU A 43 7.10 6.15 -15.37
CA GLU A 43 8.06 5.11 -14.97
C GLU A 43 9.51 5.55 -15.23
N ASP A 44 9.76 6.28 -16.32
CA ASP A 44 11.09 6.83 -16.67
C ASP A 44 11.59 7.89 -15.68
N SER A 45 10.69 8.45 -14.88
CA SER A 45 11.02 9.40 -13.81
C SER A 45 11.25 8.71 -12.45
N THR A 46 11.37 7.39 -12.43
CA THR A 46 11.72 6.62 -11.23
C THR A 46 13.23 6.43 -11.16
N PHE A 47 13.82 6.78 -10.03
CA PHE A 47 15.27 6.68 -9.84
C PHE A 47 15.65 6.25 -8.42
N GLN A 48 16.87 5.76 -8.31
CA GLN A 48 17.43 5.22 -7.08
C GLN A 48 17.71 6.32 -6.05
N GLN A 49 17.12 6.21 -4.86
CA GLN A 49 17.29 7.17 -3.76
C GLN A 49 17.28 6.47 -2.39
N ASN A 50 17.95 7.07 -1.40
CA ASN A 50 17.92 6.57 -0.02
C ASN A 50 16.57 6.84 0.66
N PHE A 51 15.99 5.80 1.27
CA PHE A 51 14.87 5.87 2.20
C PHE A 51 15.35 5.53 3.62
N TYR A 52 15.16 6.47 4.54
CA TYR A 52 15.65 6.39 5.91
C TYR A 52 14.63 5.70 6.82
N ASN A 53 14.71 4.37 6.97
CA ASN A 53 13.80 3.64 7.84
C ASN A 53 13.91 4.14 9.29
N LYS A 54 12.75 4.38 9.93
CA LYS A 54 12.67 4.98 11.28
C LYS A 54 13.33 6.37 11.40
N GLY A 55 13.64 7.02 10.29
CA GLY A 55 14.34 8.32 10.27
C GLY A 55 15.83 8.25 10.62
N LEU A 56 16.45 7.07 10.60
CA LEU A 56 17.85 6.88 10.99
C LEU A 56 18.75 6.65 9.77
N GLU A 57 19.86 7.39 9.68
CA GLU A 57 20.84 7.29 8.58
C GLU A 57 21.42 5.89 8.42
N ASN A 58 21.78 5.23 9.53
CA ASN A 58 22.33 3.87 9.51
C ASN A 58 21.33 2.79 9.09
N CYS A 59 20.05 3.12 8.98
CA CYS A 59 18.98 2.23 8.52
C CYS A 59 18.50 2.58 7.11
N ALA A 60 19.24 3.44 6.39
CA ALA A 60 18.95 3.82 5.02
C ALA A 60 18.95 2.59 4.10
N LYS A 61 17.92 2.50 3.26
CA LYS A 61 17.83 1.52 2.18
C LYS A 61 17.65 2.24 0.86
N MET A 62 18.30 1.72 -0.15
CA MET A 62 18.24 2.27 -1.49
C MET A 62 16.97 1.72 -2.18
N VAL A 63 16.11 2.61 -2.67
CA VAL A 63 14.79 2.28 -3.25
C VAL A 63 14.57 2.98 -4.59
N GLN A 64 13.71 2.39 -5.42
CA GLN A 64 13.19 3.03 -6.63
C GLN A 64 12.16 4.10 -6.24
N MET A 65 12.60 5.36 -6.19
CA MET A 65 11.79 6.51 -5.80
C MET A 65 11.06 7.06 -7.03
N MET A 66 9.73 7.03 -6.99
CA MET A 66 8.90 7.63 -8.03
C MET A 66 8.91 9.17 -7.92
N TYR A 67 8.87 9.86 -9.04
CA TYR A 67 8.84 11.32 -9.10
C TYR A 67 7.75 11.83 -10.05
N GLN A 68 7.05 12.88 -9.61
CA GLN A 68 6.20 13.70 -10.47
C GLN A 68 6.09 15.11 -9.89
N LYS A 69 5.64 16.07 -10.69
CA LYS A 69 5.38 17.43 -10.26
C LYS A 69 4.04 17.90 -10.83
N GLU A 70 3.05 18.00 -9.96
CA GLU A 70 1.68 18.43 -10.28
C GLU A 70 1.07 19.24 -9.13
N SER A 71 -0.11 19.83 -9.36
CA SER A 71 -0.88 20.49 -8.31
C SER A 71 -1.71 19.46 -7.53
N PHE A 72 -1.47 19.38 -6.22
CA PHE A 72 -2.17 18.46 -5.33
C PHE A 72 -2.69 19.18 -4.08
N PRO A 73 -3.79 18.72 -3.49
CA PRO A 73 -4.18 19.13 -2.14
C PRO A 73 -3.06 18.76 -1.16
N TYR A 74 -2.54 19.78 -0.47
CA TYR A 74 -1.45 19.68 0.50
C TYR A 74 -1.84 20.42 1.78
N ALA A 75 -1.46 19.86 2.92
CA ALA A 75 -1.57 20.56 4.20
C ALA A 75 -0.29 20.39 5.03
N ASP A 76 0.09 21.47 5.70
CA ASP A 76 1.13 21.47 6.72
C ASP A 76 0.46 21.67 8.08
N CYS A 77 0.54 20.63 8.93
CA CYS A 77 -0.10 20.61 10.24
C CYS A 77 0.92 20.85 11.37
N GLY A 78 2.13 21.32 11.05
CA GLY A 78 3.22 21.58 12.00
C GLY A 78 3.96 20.31 12.43
N THR A 79 3.26 19.31 12.95
CA THR A 79 3.87 18.02 13.35
C THR A 79 3.97 17.02 12.21
N TYR A 80 3.18 17.21 11.15
CA TYR A 80 3.19 16.37 9.96
C TYR A 80 2.76 17.17 8.73
N LYS A 81 3.15 16.65 7.56
CA LYS A 81 2.75 17.17 6.24
C LYS A 81 1.92 16.10 5.54
N THR A 82 0.85 16.49 4.88
CA THR A 82 -0.02 15.58 4.12
C THR A 82 -0.14 16.01 2.67
N LEU A 83 -0.32 15.01 1.80
CA LEU A 83 -0.56 15.18 0.38
C LEU A 83 -1.68 14.21 -0.02
N GLN A 84 -2.68 14.68 -0.77
CA GLN A 84 -3.71 13.83 -1.34
C GLN A 84 -3.37 13.47 -2.78
N LEU A 85 -3.28 12.18 -3.08
CA LEU A 85 -3.18 11.65 -4.43
C LEU A 85 -4.53 11.03 -4.81
N PRO A 86 -5.32 11.65 -5.70
CA PRO A 86 -6.60 11.09 -6.14
C PRO A 86 -6.40 9.88 -7.06
N TYR A 87 -7.32 8.92 -6.97
CA TYR A 87 -7.44 7.76 -7.85
C TYR A 87 -8.60 7.94 -8.83
#